data_AF-A0A174L3L7-F1
#
_entry.id   AF-A0A174L3L7-F1
#
_cell.length_a   1.000
_cell.length_b   1.000
_cell.length_c   1.000
_cell.angle_alpha   90.00
_cell.angle_beta   90.00
_cell.angle_gamma   90.00
#
_symmetry.space_group_name_H-M   'P 1'
#
loop_
_entity.id
_entity.type
_entity.pdbx_description
1 polymer ?
#
loop_
_entity_poly.entity_id
_entity_poly.type
_entity_poly.pdbx_seq_one_letter_code
_entity_poly.pdbx_strand_id
1 'polypeptide(L)' 'MLAFLRDTGLPLTLAQLGVKEIVPETLKKVAEAAVVPTQSTKNLRADITAQEVYDAILEADRIGRDYLAR' A
#
# COMPACT_ATOMS: atom_id res chain seq x y z
N MET A 1 8.94 7.34 -12.16
CA MET A 1 9.08 6.85 -10.77
C MET A 1 8.95 5.32 -10.68
N LEU A 2 7.84 4.71 -11.15
CA LEU A 2 7.70 3.24 -11.14
C LEU A 2 8.78 2.48 -11.93
N ALA A 3 9.24 3.05 -13.04
CA ALA A 3 10.38 2.51 -13.80
C ALA A 3 11.63 2.33 -12.93
N PHE A 4 11.99 3.34 -12.13
CA PHE A 4 13.16 3.28 -11.26
C PHE A 4 13.03 2.19 -10.19
N LEU A 5 11.85 2.07 -9.57
CA LEU A 5 11.58 1.02 -8.59
C LEU A 5 11.69 -0.38 -9.24
N ARG A 6 11.14 -0.57 -10.45
CA ARG A 6 11.30 -1.81 -11.22
C ARG A 6 12.77 -2.10 -11.53
N ASP A 7 13.50 -1.12 -12.05
CA ASP A 7 14.87 -1.30 -12.53
C ASP A 7 15.85 -1.59 -11.39
N THR A 8 15.52 -1.17 -10.17
CA THR A 8 16.27 -1.48 -8.94
C THR A 8 15.80 -2.75 -8.24
N GLY A 9 14.78 -3.44 -8.77
CA GLY A 9 14.24 -4.68 -8.21
C GLY A 9 13.36 -4.48 -6.97
N LEU A 10 12.91 -3.25 -6.70
CA LEU A 10 11.97 -2.99 -5.62
C LEU A 10 10.54 -3.45 -5.99
N PRO A 11 9.77 -3.95 -5.02
CA PRO A 11 8.42 -4.43 -5.27
C PRO A 11 7.47 -3.28 -5.59
N LEU A 12 6.59 -3.50 -6.57
CA LEU A 12 5.55 -2.57 -6.99
C LEU A 12 4.14 -3.02 -6.59
N THR A 13 3.99 -4.28 -6.17
CA THR A 13 2.70 -4.93 -5.91
C THR A 13 2.74 -5.71 -4.59
N LEU A 14 1.57 -5.96 -4.01
CA LEU A 14 1.41 -6.83 -2.85
C LEU A 14 1.89 -8.26 -3.15
N ALA A 15 1.65 -8.75 -4.37
CA ALA A 15 2.11 -10.06 -4.80
C ALA A 15 3.64 -10.19 -4.78
N GLN A 16 4.37 -9.15 -5.21
CA GLN A 16 5.84 -9.11 -5.12
C GLN A 16 6.36 -8.99 -3.69
N LEU A 17 5.56 -8.44 -2.76
CA LEU A 17 5.82 -8.46 -1.32
C LEU A 17 5.51 -9.83 -0.67
N GLY A 18 5.01 -10.80 -1.43
CA GLY A 18 4.64 -12.13 -0.95
C GLY A 18 3.17 -12.27 -0.53
N VAL A 19 2.38 -11.20 -0.61
CA VAL A 19 0.94 -11.21 -0.33
C VAL A 19 0.19 -11.61 -1.61
N LYS A 20 0.06 -12.92 -1.82
CA LYS A 20 -0.54 -13.50 -3.05
C LYS A 20 -2.07 -13.48 -3.06
N GLU A 21 -2.69 -13.42 -1.88
CA GLU A 21 -4.13 -13.36 -1.70
C GLU A 21 -4.48 -12.16 -0.84
N ILE A 22 -5.40 -11.33 -1.33
CA ILE A 22 -5.88 -10.17 -0.58
C ILE A 22 -6.99 -10.65 0.34
N VAL A 23 -6.70 -10.69 1.64
CA VAL A 23 -7.70 -10.90 2.69
C VAL A 23 -8.16 -9.53 3.18
N PRO A 24 -9.40 -9.08 2.88
CA PRO A 24 -9.84 -7.71 3.20
C PRO A 24 -9.72 -7.36 4.68
N GLU A 25 -10.00 -8.31 5.57
CA GLU A 25 -9.90 -8.11 7.02
C GLU A 25 -8.44 -7.86 7.46
N THR A 26 -7.49 -8.60 6.92
CA THR A 26 -6.06 -8.42 7.22
C THR A 26 -5.59 -7.06 6.75
N LEU A 27 -5.98 -6.66 5.54
CA LEU A 27 -5.57 -5.38 4.98
C LEU A 27 -6.20 -4.20 5.76
N LYS A 28 -7.45 -4.36 6.23
CA LYS A 28 -8.08 -3.40 7.12
C LYS A 28 -7.30 -3.24 8.43
N LYS A 29 -6.85 -4.34 9.07
CA LYS A 29 -6.01 -4.30 10.28
C LYS A 29 -4.68 -3.58 10.04
N VAL A 30 -4.04 -3.81 8.87
CA VAL A 30 -2.82 -3.10 8.47
C VAL A 30 -3.08 -1.59 8.37
N ALA A 31 -4.20 -1.20 7.73
CA ALA A 31 -4.57 0.20 7.59
C ALA A 31 -4.90 0.87 8.93
N GLU A 32 -5.61 0.18 9.82
CA GLU A 32 -5.89 0.64 11.19
C GLU A 32 -4.59 0.84 11.98
N ALA A 33 -3.67 -0.12 11.92
CA ALA A 33 -2.36 -0.03 12.56
C ALA A 33 -1.51 1.13 12.01
N ALA A 34 -1.64 1.45 10.73
CA ALA A 34 -0.91 2.54 10.08
C ALA A 34 -1.39 3.93 10.49
N VAL A 35 -2.60 4.07 11.06
CA VAL A 35 -3.19 5.37 11.42
C VAL A 35 -3.34 5.59 12.93
N VAL A 36 -2.74 4.74 13.77
CA VAL A 36 -2.74 5.00 15.22
C VAL A 36 -1.95 6.28 15.56
N PRO A 37 -2.24 6.96 16.69
CA PRO A 37 -1.64 8.27 17.00
C PRO A 37 -0.11 8.30 17.07
N THR A 38 0.52 7.16 17.35
CA THR A 38 1.98 7.02 17.48
C THR A 38 2.70 6.79 16.15
N GLN A 39 1.98 6.63 15.04
CA GLN A 39 2.58 6.40 13.72
C GLN A 39 2.96 7.71 13.03
N SER A 40 4.00 7.65 12.19
CA SER A 40 4.52 8.79 11.44
C SER A 40 3.55 9.31 10.37
N THR A 41 2.53 8.53 9.97
CA THR A 41 1.45 8.96 9.08
C THR A 41 0.73 10.21 9.58
N LYS A 42 0.68 10.40 10.91
CA LYS A 42 0.10 11.58 11.54
C LYS A 42 0.92 12.86 11.38
N ASN A 43 2.20 12.74 11.02
CA ASN A 43 3.03 13.89 10.64
C ASN A 43 2.63 14.46 9.27
N LEU A 44 2.13 13.62 8.36
CA LEU A 44 1.61 14.06 7.07
C LEU A 44 0.24 14.74 7.25
N ARG A 45 -0.68 14.05 7.94
CA ARG A 45 -2.04 14.55 8.21
C ARG A 45 -2.60 13.89 9.46
N ALA A 46 -2.99 14.70 10.46
CA ALA A 46 -3.48 14.20 11.75
C ALA A 46 -4.79 13.40 11.61
N ASP A 47 -5.65 13.77 10.67
CA ASP A 47 -6.97 13.18 10.41
C ASP A 47 -6.96 12.06 9.35
N ILE A 48 -5.79 11.56 8.94
CA ILE A 48 -5.72 10.43 7.99
C ILE A 48 -6.47 9.22 8.56
N THR A 49 -7.38 8.66 7.76
CA THR A 49 -8.28 7.57 8.17
C THR A 49 -7.77 6.21 7.71
N ALA A 50 -8.17 5.16 8.42
CA ALA A 50 -7.84 3.78 8.02
C ALA A 50 -8.43 3.43 6.65
N GLN A 51 -9.61 3.97 6.31
CA GLN A 51 -10.23 3.73 5.00
C GLN A 51 -9.37 4.33 3.86
N GLU A 52 -8.89 5.57 4.02
CA GLU A 52 -8.00 6.18 3.02
C GLU A 52 -6.70 5.39 2.84
N VAL A 53 -6.11 4.88 3.92
CA VAL A 53 -4.90 4.05 3.83
C VAL A 53 -5.20 2.71 3.17
N TYR A 54 -6.33 2.07 3.49
CA TYR A 54 -6.78 0.83 2.87
C TYR A 54 -6.94 1.00 1.35
N ASP A 55 -7.68 2.04 0.93
CA ASP A 55 -7.91 2.35 -0.47
C ASP A 55 -6.61 2.70 -1.20
N ALA A 56 -5.71 3.43 -0.54
CA ALA A 56 -4.40 3.76 -1.09
C ALA A 56 -3.51 2.53 -1.31
N ILE A 57 -3.55 1.54 -0.41
CA ILE A 57 -2.80 0.28 -0.60
C ILE A 57 -3.33 -0.49 -1.82
N LEU A 58 -4.67 -0.61 -1.95
CA LEU A 58 -5.28 -1.29 -3.09
C LEU A 58 -4.99 -0.56 -4.42
N GLU A 59 -5.07 0.77 -4.41
CA GLU A 59 -4.79 1.56 -5.61
C GLU A 59 -3.30 1.50 -5.99
N ALA A 60 -2.39 1.54 -5.02
CA ALA A 60 -0.96 1.36 -5.27
C ALA A 60 -0.66 -0.02 -5.89
N ASP A 61 -1.28 -1.09 -5.37
CA ASP A 61 -1.17 -2.43 -5.95
C ASP A 61 -1.73 -2.50 -7.37
N ARG A 62 -2.90 -1.89 -7.62
CA ARG A 62 -3.53 -1.82 -8.94
C ARG A 62 -2.63 -1.11 -9.94
N ILE A 63 -2.09 0.06 -9.57
CA ILE A 63 -1.15 0.83 -10.40
C ILE A 63 0.11 0.02 -10.71
N GLY A 64 0.66 -0.69 -9.71
CA GLY A 64 1.82 -1.56 -9.89
C GLY A 64 1.56 -2.70 -10.88
N ARG A 65 0.41 -3.37 -10.75
CA ARG A 65 -0.02 -4.44 -11.67
C ARG A 65 -0.22 -3.92 -13.09
N ASP A 66 -0.92 -2.80 -13.25
CA ASP A 66 -1.14 -2.17 -14.55
C ASP A 66 0.18 -1.75 -15.22
N TYR A 67 1.17 -1.31 -14.44
CA TYR A 67 2.48 -0.94 -14.95
C TYR A 67 3.29 -2.15 -15.42
N LEU A 68 3.21 -3.28 -14.71
CA LEU A 68 3.91 -4.52 -15.05
C LEU A 68 3.27 -5.30 -16.20
N ALA A 69 1.99 -5.05 -16.49
CA ALA A 69 1.27 -5.66 -17.60
C ALA A 69 1.48 -4.96 -18.96
N ARG A 70 2.18 -3.82 -18.97
CA ARG A 70 2.54 -3.05 -20.17
C ARG A 70 3.90 -3.48 -20.70
#